data_AF-A0A5D4RHM5-F1
#
_entry.id   AF-A0A5D4RHM5-F1
#
_cell.length_a   1.000
_cell.length_b   1.000
_cell.length_c   1.000
_cell.angle_alpha   90.00
_cell.angle_beta   90.00
_cell.angle_gamma   90.00
#
_symmetry.space_group_name_H-M   'P 1'
#
loop_
_entity.id
_entity.type
_entity.pdbx_description
1 polymer ?
#
loop_
_entity_poly.entity_id
_entity_poly.type
_entity_poly.pdbx_seq_one_letter_code
_entity_poly.pdbx_strand_id
1 'polypeptide(L)'
;MEIKSISDIPNAIFYPLKTWAEQSSGNWNILVGIGFLLLIGSAIFAYIFYKKIGKDDERTNKIFLKSSYFMLMAIILCDTIFPRDYMWNIFFLFKYALAILACGIYLAAQYKKDFT
;
A
#
# COMPACT_ATOMS: atom_id res chain seq x y z
N MET A 1 21.34 -9.82 11.45
CA MET A 1 21.54 -8.38 11.72
C MET A 1 21.42 -8.19 13.23
N GLU A 2 22.38 -7.53 13.86
CA GLU A 2 22.25 -7.15 15.28
C GLU A 2 21.39 -5.89 15.39
N ILE A 3 20.40 -5.90 16.28
CA ILE A 3 19.55 -4.72 16.57
C ILE A 3 20.22 -3.95 17.71
N LYS A 4 20.71 -2.74 17.44
CA LYS A 4 21.40 -1.89 18.43
C LYS A 4 20.52 -0.74 18.90
N SER A 5 19.54 -0.35 18.10
CA SER A 5 18.59 0.74 18.35
C SER A 5 17.19 0.40 17.81
N ILE A 6 16.16 1.09 18.32
CA ILE A 6 14.79 1.02 17.79
C ILE A 6 14.75 1.40 16.30
N SER A 7 15.64 2.28 15.86
CA SER A 7 15.80 2.65 14.44
C SER A 7 16.21 1.48 13.54
N ASP A 8 16.79 0.41 14.11
CA ASP A 8 17.27 -0.75 13.33
C ASP A 8 16.17 -1.79 13.12
N ILE A 9 15.04 -1.66 13.84
CA ILE A 9 13.93 -2.62 13.81
C ILE A 9 13.34 -2.77 12.40
N PRO A 10 12.99 -1.70 11.66
CA PRO A 10 12.51 -1.81 10.27
C PRO A 10 13.45 -2.63 9.39
N ASN A 11 14.76 -2.35 9.45
CA ASN A 11 15.76 -3.09 8.67
C ASN A 11 15.88 -4.54 9.12
N ALA A 12 15.78 -4.83 10.42
CA ALA A 12 15.86 -6.20 10.92
C ALA A 12 14.64 -7.05 10.54
N ILE A 13 13.43 -6.48 10.58
CA ILE A 13 12.17 -7.18 10.25
C ILE A 13 12.18 -7.68 8.81
N PHE A 14 12.63 -6.84 7.87
CA PHE A 14 12.62 -7.18 6.44
C PHE A 14 13.94 -7.81 5.96
N TYR A 15 14.91 -8.03 6.85
CA TYR A 15 16.20 -8.62 6.48
C TYR A 15 16.07 -10.03 5.89
N PRO A 16 15.23 -10.94 6.43
CA PRO A 16 15.03 -12.26 5.82
C PRO A 16 14.45 -12.18 4.41
N LEU A 17 13.53 -11.23 4.17
CA LEU A 17 12.96 -10.99 2.84
C LEU A 17 14.03 -10.52 1.86
N LYS A 18 14.94 -9.64 2.30
CA LYS A 18 16.10 -9.22 1.52
C LYS A 18 16.99 -10.38 1.15
N THR A 19 17.41 -11.18 2.13
CA THR A 19 18.28 -12.33 1.89
C THR A 19 17.64 -13.29 0.89
N TRP A 20 16.35 -13.58 1.02
CA TRP A 20 15.63 -14.43 0.07
C TRP A 20 15.54 -13.81 -1.33
N ALA A 21 15.23 -12.51 -1.43
CA ALA A 21 15.12 -11.81 -2.71
C ALA A 21 16.43 -11.78 -3.49
N GLU A 22 17.55 -11.61 -2.78
CA GLU A 22 18.89 -11.52 -3.38
C GLU A 22 19.51 -12.88 -3.71
N GLN A 23 18.92 -14.00 -3.26
CA GLN A 23 19.41 -15.36 -3.59
C GLN A 23 19.36 -15.66 -5.09
N SER A 24 18.42 -15.08 -5.84
CA SER A 24 18.34 -15.26 -7.28
C SER A 24 17.55 -14.14 -7.96
N SER A 25 17.83 -13.91 -9.23
CA SER A 25 17.01 -13.01 -10.07
C SER A 25 15.55 -13.47 -10.17
N GLY A 26 15.30 -14.78 -10.07
CA GLY A 26 13.95 -15.34 -10.01
C GLY A 26 13.16 -14.85 -8.79
N ASN A 27 13.76 -14.93 -7.60
CA ASN A 27 13.13 -14.47 -6.35
C ASN A 27 12.84 -12.97 -6.38
N TRP A 28 13.79 -12.19 -6.88
CA TRP A 28 13.59 -10.76 -7.11
C TRP A 28 12.41 -10.48 -8.04
N ASN A 29 12.33 -11.17 -9.17
CA ASN A 29 11.24 -11.00 -10.14
C ASN A 29 9.88 -11.41 -9.57
N ILE A 30 9.82 -12.40 -8.68
CA ILE A 30 8.60 -12.77 -7.96
C ILE A 30 8.12 -11.60 -7.10
N LEU A 31 9.01 -10.96 -6.34
CA LEU A 31 8.66 -9.79 -5.52
C LEU A 31 8.13 -8.63 -6.36
N VAL A 32 8.81 -8.33 -7.47
CA VAL A 32 8.37 -7.31 -8.41
C VAL A 32 7.00 -7.67 -8.99
N GLY A 33 6.81 -8.91 -9.44
CA GLY A 33 5.55 -9.40 -10.00
C GLY A 33 4.38 -9.29 -9.01
N ILE A 34 4.57 -9.75 -7.77
CA ILE A 34 3.56 -9.63 -6.71
C ILE A 34 3.27 -8.16 -6.40
N GLY A 35 4.29 -7.32 -6.34
CA GLY A 35 4.12 -5.88 -6.12
C GLY A 35 3.28 -5.22 -7.22
N PHE A 36 3.52 -5.56 -8.49
CA PHE A 36 2.73 -5.04 -9.62
C PHE A 36 1.31 -5.58 -9.63
N LEU A 37 1.11 -6.88 -9.36
CA LEU A 37 -0.22 -7.46 -9.23
C LEU A 37 -1.02 -6.76 -8.12
N LEU A 38 -0.39 -6.50 -6.98
CA LEU A 38 -1.03 -5.76 -5.88
C LEU A 38 -1.34 -4.31 -6.29
N LEU A 39 -0.41 -3.61 -6.94
CA LEU A 39 -0.61 -2.23 -7.39
C LEU A 39 -1.78 -2.13 -8.37
N ILE A 40 -1.76 -2.95 -9.43
CA ILE A 40 -2.79 -2.95 -10.47
C ILE A 40 -4.13 -3.39 -9.88
N GLY A 41 -4.14 -4.47 -9.09
CA GLY A 41 -5.35 -4.93 -8.42
C GLY A 41 -5.96 -3.87 -7.51
N SER A 42 -5.14 -3.18 -6.74
CA SER A 42 -5.58 -2.09 -5.85
C SER A 42 -6.11 -0.89 -6.63
N ALA A 43 -5.45 -0.51 -7.73
CA ALA A 43 -5.89 0.58 -8.59
C ALA A 43 -7.25 0.27 -9.27
N ILE A 44 -7.40 -0.94 -9.83
CA ILE A 44 -8.66 -1.40 -10.41
C ILE A 44 -9.76 -1.42 -9.34
N PHE A 45 -9.47 -1.97 -8.17
CA PHE A 45 -10.42 -2.03 -7.06
C PHE A 45 -10.89 -0.64 -6.61
N ALA A 46 -9.96 0.29 -6.36
CA ALA A 46 -10.28 1.66 -6.00
C ALA A 46 -11.07 2.38 -7.11
N TYR A 47 -10.70 2.17 -8.38
CA TYR A 47 -11.38 2.75 -9.52
C TYR A 47 -12.83 2.27 -9.67
N ILE A 48 -13.09 0.97 -9.45
CA ILE A 48 -14.45 0.41 -9.47
C ILE A 48 -15.33 1.13 -8.44
N PHE A 49 -14.86 1.28 -7.20
CA PHE A 49 -15.65 1.93 -6.16
C PHE A 49 -15.76 3.44 -6.32
N TYR A 50 -14.71 4.08 -6.83
CA TYR A 50 -14.77 5.48 -7.26
C TYR A 50 -15.90 5.70 -8.27
N LYS A 51 -15.99 4.86 -9.32
CA LYS A 51 -17.08 4.93 -10.30
C LYS A 51 -18.45 4.63 -9.72
N LYS A 52 -18.54 3.70 -8.76
CA LYS A 52 -19.80 3.33 -8.11
C LYS A 52 -20.35 4.43 -7.18
N ILE A 53 -19.50 5.25 -6.58
CA ILE A 53 -19.92 6.35 -5.70
C ILE A 53 -20.62 7.47 -6.48
N GLY A 54 -20.17 7.74 -7.71
CA GLY A 54 -20.84 8.67 -8.62
C GLY A 54 -20.09 10.00 -8.81
N LYS A 55 -20.82 11.03 -9.24
CA LYS A 55 -20.27 12.35 -9.58
C LYS A 55 -19.91 13.17 -8.34
N ASP A 56 -19.06 14.17 -8.56
CA ASP A 56 -18.66 15.12 -7.53
C ASP A 56 -19.84 16.00 -7.10
N ASP A 57 -20.17 15.91 -5.81
CA ASP A 57 -21.14 16.72 -5.08
C ASP A 57 -20.61 16.93 -3.65
N GLU A 58 -21.33 17.68 -2.79
CA GLU A 58 -20.88 17.93 -1.42
C GLU A 58 -20.70 16.65 -0.58
N ARG A 59 -21.47 15.60 -0.86
CA ARG A 59 -21.40 14.32 -0.14
C ARG A 59 -20.21 13.51 -0.63
N THR A 60 -20.04 13.33 -1.94
CA THR A 60 -18.95 12.54 -2.51
C THR A 60 -17.58 13.16 -2.24
N ASN A 61 -17.48 14.49 -2.20
CA ASN A 61 -16.25 15.19 -1.77
C ASN A 61 -15.84 14.83 -0.33
N LYS A 62 -16.78 14.74 0.61
CA LYS A 62 -16.48 14.30 1.99
C LYS A 62 -16.02 12.84 2.04
N ILE A 63 -16.57 11.98 1.17
CA ILE A 63 -16.17 10.58 1.05
C ILE A 63 -14.74 10.49 0.50
N PHE A 64 -14.44 11.20 -0.59
CA PHE A 64 -13.10 11.22 -1.20
C PHE A 64 -12.04 11.86 -0.31
N LEU A 65 -12.41 12.87 0.47
CA LEU A 65 -11.50 13.45 1.48
C LEU A 65 -11.13 12.41 2.54
N LYS A 66 -12.12 11.68 3.08
CA LYS A 66 -11.86 10.62 4.06
C LYS A 66 -11.07 9.46 3.44
N SER A 67 -11.36 9.05 2.21
CA SER A 67 -10.59 7.99 1.54
C SER A 67 -9.13 8.40 1.33
N SER A 68 -8.90 9.66 0.95
CA SER A 68 -7.56 10.25 0.81
C SER A 68 -6.84 10.35 2.14
N TYR A 69 -7.55 10.61 3.25
CA TYR A 69 -6.99 10.55 4.59
C TYR A 69 -6.50 9.13 4.94
N PHE A 70 -7.26 8.08 4.64
CA PHE A 70 -6.81 6.69 4.82
C PHE A 70 -5.60 6.36 3.94
N MET A 71 -5.56 6.86 2.70
CA MET A 71 -4.40 6.73 1.83
C MET A 71 -3.16 7.39 2.44
N LEU A 72 -3.29 8.61 2.96
CA LEU A 72 -2.20 9.34 3.61
C LEU A 72 -1.69 8.60 4.85
N MET A 73 -2.60 8.12 5.71
CA MET A 73 -2.24 7.34 6.89
C MET A 73 -1.48 6.07 6.52
N ALA A 74 -1.87 5.38 5.45
CA ALA A 74 -1.17 4.20 4.95
C ALA A 74 0.25 4.54 4.44
N ILE A 75 0.42 5.68 3.75
CA ILE A 75 1.75 6.16 3.30
C ILE A 75 2.66 6.42 4.50
N ILE A 76 2.16 7.17 5.50
CA ILE A 76 2.93 7.49 6.71
C ILE A 76 3.32 6.21 7.46
N LEU A 77 2.40 5.25 7.59
CA LEU A 77 2.67 3.96 8.22
C LEU A 77 3.73 3.15 7.46
N CYS A 78 3.70 3.17 6.12
CA CYS A 78 4.72 2.52 5.32
C CYS A 78 6.08 3.22 5.44
N ASP A 79 6.12 4.55 5.52
CA ASP A 79 7.38 5.31 5.66
C ASP A 79 8.06 5.11 7.03
N THR A 80 7.31 4.68 8.05
CA THR A 80 7.84 4.32 9.37
C THR A 80 8.26 2.84 9.46
N ILE A 81 7.56 1.95 8.75
CA ILE A 81 7.80 0.50 8.84
C ILE A 81 8.78 -0.01 7.78
N PHE A 82 8.80 0.55 6.58
CA PHE A 82 9.63 0.03 5.49
C PHE A 82 11.08 0.50 5.59
N PRO A 83 12.04 -0.40 5.33
CA PRO A 83 13.45 -0.08 5.36
C PRO A 83 13.83 0.84 4.21
N ARG A 84 14.80 1.73 4.46
CA ARG A 84 15.29 2.68 3.43
C ARG A 84 16.63 2.30 2.84
N ASP A 85 17.34 1.39 3.50
CA ASP A 85 18.74 1.09 3.19
C ASP A 85 18.88 0.07 2.04
N TYR A 86 17.85 -0.71 1.76
CA TYR A 86 17.87 -1.73 0.71
C TYR A 86 16.48 -1.94 0.10
N MET A 87 16.44 -2.46 -1.13
CA MET A 87 15.21 -2.77 -1.87
C MET A 87 14.20 -1.61 -1.91
N TRP A 88 14.68 -0.36 -1.82
CA TRP A 88 13.85 0.84 -1.73
C TRP A 88 12.77 0.89 -2.81
N ASN A 89 13.11 0.57 -4.06
CA ASN A 89 12.15 0.57 -5.17
C ASN A 89 11.03 -0.47 -5.00
N ILE A 90 11.31 -1.62 -4.40
CA ILE A 90 10.31 -2.64 -4.09
C ILE A 90 9.39 -2.14 -2.98
N PHE A 91 9.96 -1.64 -1.87
CA PHE A 91 9.14 -1.10 -0.77
C PHE A 91 8.34 0.12 -1.19
N PHE A 92 8.87 0.95 -2.09
CA PHE A 92 8.15 2.04 -2.73
C PHE A 92 6.93 1.54 -3.52
N LEU A 93 7.10 0.49 -4.32
CA LEU A 93 6.00 -0.16 -5.05
C LEU A 93 4.91 -0.66 -4.09
N PHE A 94 5.29 -1.41 -3.05
CA PHE A 94 4.33 -1.91 -2.05
C PHE A 94 3.66 -0.78 -1.27
N LYS A 95 4.38 0.31 -0.95
CA LYS A 95 3.84 1.47 -0.24
C LYS A 95 2.65 2.06 -0.97
N TYR A 96 2.82 2.38 -2.25
CA TYR A 96 1.73 2.98 -3.02
C TYR A 96 0.63 1.98 -3.35
N ALA A 97 0.96 0.71 -3.55
CA ALA A 97 -0.04 -0.34 -3.71
C ALA A 97 -0.95 -0.45 -2.48
N LEU A 98 -0.37 -0.50 -1.27
CA LEU A 98 -1.11 -0.54 0.00
C LEU A 98 -1.88 0.76 0.27
N ALA A 99 -1.33 1.92 -0.10
CA ALA A 99 -2.01 3.20 0.05
C ALA A 99 -3.27 3.28 -0.83
N ILE A 100 -3.17 2.87 -2.09
CA ILE A 100 -4.31 2.80 -3.01
C ILE A 100 -5.32 1.75 -2.51
N LEU A 101 -4.85 0.62 -1.99
CA LEU A 101 -5.72 -0.40 -1.40
C LEU A 101 -6.50 0.14 -0.20
N ALA A 102 -5.85 0.85 0.71
CA ALA A 102 -6.49 1.47 1.87
C ALA A 102 -7.58 2.47 1.45
N CYS A 103 -7.31 3.30 0.43
CA CYS A 103 -8.30 4.16 -0.20
C CYS A 103 -9.49 3.34 -0.73
N GLY A 104 -9.22 2.32 -1.53
CA GLY A 104 -10.25 1.46 -2.11
C GLY A 104 -11.09 0.74 -1.06
N ILE A 105 -10.49 0.24 0.03
CA ILE A 105 -11.19 -0.43 1.13
C ILE A 105 -12.17 0.54 1.80
N TYR A 106 -11.74 1.78 2.04
CA TYR A 106 -12.64 2.79 2.59
C TYR A 106 -13.80 3.07 1.64
N LEU A 107 -13.54 3.27 0.34
CA LEU A 107 -14.59 3.51 -0.65
C LEU A 107 -15.57 2.32 -0.74
N ALA A 108 -15.06 1.09 -0.67
CA ALA A 108 -15.88 -0.12 -0.66
C ALA A 108 -16.76 -0.22 0.59
N ALA A 109 -16.19 0.06 1.76
CA ALA A 109 -16.92 0.06 3.01
C ALA A 109 -18.00 1.16 3.04
N GLN A 110 -17.70 2.35 2.52
CA GLN A 110 -18.66 3.44 2.40
C GLN A 110 -19.78 3.10 1.43
N TYR A 111 -19.45 2.58 0.25
CA TYR A 111 -20.44 2.13 -0.73
C TYR A 111 -21.39 1.08 -0.14
N LYS A 112 -20.86 0.11 0.62
CA LYS A 112 -21.70 -0.88 1.30
C LYS A 112 -22.65 -0.23 2.32
N LYS A 113 -22.20 0.76 3.09
CA LYS A 113 -23.04 1.46 4.08
C LYS A 113 -24.15 2.31 3.45
N ASP A 114 -23.92 2.84 2.25
CA ASP A 114 -24.88 3.73 1.60
C ASP A 114 -25.94 2.96 0.79
N PHE A 115 -25.67 1.71 0.42
CA PHE A 115 -26.51 0.89 -0.48
C PHE A 115 -26.94 -0.46 0.12
N THR A 116 -26.75 -0.68 1.42
CA THR A 116 -27.28 -1.81 2.19
C THR A 116 -27.87 -1.29 3.48
#